data_AF-A0A818BNY5-F1
#
_entry.id   AF-A0A818BNY5-F1
#
_cell.length_a   1.000
_cell.length_b   1.000
_cell.length_c   1.000
_cell.angle_alpha   90.00
_cell.angle_beta   90.00
_cell.angle_gamma   90.00
#
_symmetry.space_group_name_H-M   'P 1'
#
loop_
_entity.id
_entity.type
_entity.pdbx_description
1 polymer ?
#
loop_
_entity_poly.entity_id
_entity_poly.type
_entity_poly.pdbx_seq_one_letter_code
_entity_poly.pdbx_strand_id
1 'polypeptide(L)'
;MLTDLENLGQLANRTKTRTWFGTGESFLFTLKPERQVFRWIGCQSSTKGSTKAYEDYFIYGDDERLLLGGSKEPLNIGLCIQRDLNEGSTRQCDTYANKPLSSNEHFQIMEIEVFGFTR
;
A
#
# COMPACT_ATOMS: atom_id res chain seq x y z
N MET A 1 14.52 -25.43 18.59
CA MET A 1 14.42 -26.25 17.36
C MET A 1 13.21 -25.88 16.51
N LEU A 2 11.96 -25.90 17.02
CA LEU A 2 10.79 -25.39 16.28
C LEU A 2 10.78 -23.86 16.14
N THR A 3 11.17 -23.14 17.20
CA THR A 3 11.28 -21.66 17.25
C THR A 3 12.33 -21.09 16.28
N ASP A 4 13.34 -21.87 15.93
CA ASP A 4 14.45 -21.43 15.07
C ASP A 4 14.01 -21.43 13.59
N LEU A 5 13.16 -22.38 13.20
CA LEU A 5 12.58 -22.45 11.85
C LEU A 5 11.53 -21.34 11.62
N GLU A 6 10.72 -21.02 12.63
CA GLU A 6 9.79 -19.88 12.56
C GLU A 6 10.54 -18.54 12.43
N ASN A 7 11.62 -18.36 13.18
CA ASN A 7 12.47 -17.18 13.07
C ASN A 7 13.18 -17.08 11.71
N LEU A 8 13.64 -18.20 11.15
CA LEU A 8 14.22 -18.22 9.80
C LEU A 8 13.19 -17.87 8.72
N GLY A 9 11.94 -18.30 8.86
CA GLY A 9 10.83 -17.88 7.98
C GLY A 9 10.54 -16.38 8.06
N GLN A 10 10.57 -15.81 9.27
CA GLN A 10 10.42 -14.36 9.47
C GLN A 10 11.61 -13.57 8.92
N LEU A 11 12.83 -14.07 9.06
CA LEU A 11 14.05 -13.44 8.51
C LEU A 11 14.10 -13.50 6.99
N ALA A 12 13.67 -14.62 6.37
CA ALA A 12 13.56 -14.75 4.92
C ALA A 12 12.49 -13.82 4.32
N ASN A 13 11.39 -13.60 5.04
CA ASN A 13 10.40 -12.59 4.65
C ASN A 13 10.91 -11.15 4.77
N ARG A 14 11.93 -10.88 5.59
CA ARG A 14 12.57 -9.54 5.69
C ARG A 14 13.51 -9.23 4.52
N THR A 15 13.98 -10.24 3.78
CA THR A 15 14.90 -10.08 2.63
C THR A 15 14.24 -10.17 1.26
N LYS A 16 12.93 -10.44 1.18
CA LYS A 16 12.20 -10.42 -0.09
C LYS A 16 12.07 -8.98 -0.59
N THR A 17 12.78 -8.65 -1.67
CA THR A 17 12.61 -7.36 -2.35
C THR A 17 11.20 -7.31 -2.94
N ARG A 18 10.43 -6.28 -2.56
CA ARG A 18 9.09 -6.07 -3.12
C ARG A 18 9.23 -5.59 -4.56
N THR A 19 8.74 -6.35 -5.51
CA THR A 19 8.62 -5.90 -6.91
C THR A 19 7.29 -5.18 -7.07
N TRP A 20 7.35 -3.85 -7.11
CA TRP A 20 6.16 -3.01 -7.30
C TRP A 20 5.80 -2.90 -8.79
N PHE A 21 4.51 -2.80 -9.09
CA PHE A 21 3.96 -2.60 -10.43
C PHE A 21 2.82 -1.57 -10.39
N GLY A 22 2.33 -1.17 -11.57
CA GLY A 22 1.28 -0.16 -11.73
C GLY A 22 1.80 1.12 -12.41
N THR A 23 0.92 2.11 -12.53
CA THR A 23 1.22 3.40 -13.15
C THR A 23 0.78 4.56 -12.26
N GLY A 24 1.22 5.77 -12.60
CA GLY A 24 0.83 7.03 -11.96
C GLY A 24 -0.66 7.39 -12.08
N GLU A 25 -1.47 6.59 -12.78
CA GLU A 25 -2.93 6.73 -12.80
C GLU A 25 -3.58 6.17 -11.53
N SER A 26 -2.85 5.37 -10.75
CA SER A 26 -3.30 4.84 -9.47
C SER A 26 -3.45 5.95 -8.42
N PHE A 27 -4.42 5.80 -7.52
CA PHE A 27 -4.65 6.72 -6.41
C PHE A 27 -5.33 6.01 -5.25
N LEU A 28 -5.22 6.58 -4.04
CA LEU A 28 -5.99 6.18 -2.87
C LEU A 28 -7.13 7.16 -2.64
N PHE A 29 -8.19 6.73 -1.95
CA PHE A 29 -9.28 7.63 -1.58
C PHE A 29 -9.96 7.18 -0.28
N THR A 30 -10.64 8.13 0.36
CA THR A 30 -11.58 7.90 1.47
C THR A 30 -12.93 8.47 1.10
N LEU A 31 -14.01 7.92 1.68
CA LEU A 31 -15.37 8.44 1.54
C LEU A 31 -15.93 8.99 2.85
N LYS A 32 -15.49 8.43 3.99
CA LYS A 32 -15.92 8.79 5.34
C LYS A 32 -14.68 8.94 6.24
N PRO A 33 -14.74 9.81 7.28
CA PRO A 33 -15.83 10.76 7.54
C PRO A 33 -15.90 11.88 6.47
N GLU A 34 -14.78 12.13 5.79
CA GLU A 34 -14.66 13.09 4.69
C GLU A 34 -14.15 12.39 3.42
N ARG A 35 -14.66 12.84 2.27
CA ARG A 35 -14.23 12.35 0.97
C ARG A 35 -12.92 13.02 0.54
N GLN A 36 -11.87 12.25 0.35
CA GLN A 36 -10.57 12.74 -0.12
C GLN A 36 -9.98 11.81 -1.17
N VAL A 37 -9.24 12.36 -2.14
CA VAL A 37 -8.50 11.62 -3.17
C VAL A 37 -7.02 11.97 -3.06
N PHE A 38 -6.17 10.95 -2.96
CA PHE A 38 -4.71 11.07 -2.85
C PHE A 38 -4.08 10.52 -4.13
N ARG A 39 -3.75 11.44 -5.05
CA ARG A 39 -3.14 11.09 -6.34
C ARG A 39 -1.66 10.82 -6.19
N TRP A 40 -1.05 10.11 -7.13
CA TRP A 40 0.41 9.95 -7.16
C TRP A 40 1.14 11.30 -7.15
N ILE A 41 2.17 11.45 -6.32
CA ILE A 41 2.87 12.74 -6.18
C ILE A 41 3.52 13.24 -7.47
N GLY A 42 3.90 12.33 -8.38
CA GLY A 42 4.49 12.67 -9.68
C GLY A 42 3.52 13.41 -10.62
N CYS A 43 2.21 13.28 -10.43
CA CYS A 43 1.21 14.06 -11.18
C CYS A 43 0.80 15.37 -10.49
N GLN A 44 1.15 15.54 -9.20
CA GLN A 44 0.82 16.74 -8.41
C GLN A 44 1.88 17.83 -8.53
N SER A 45 3.14 17.47 -8.76
CA SER A 45 4.22 18.44 -8.91
C SER A 45 4.12 19.13 -10.27
N SER A 46 3.87 20.44 -10.26
CA SER A 46 4.06 21.34 -11.42
C SER A 46 5.52 21.44 -11.87
N THR A 47 6.46 20.89 -11.09
CA THR A 47 7.88 20.79 -11.40
C THR A 47 8.16 19.45 -12.04
N LYS A 48 8.57 19.47 -13.32
CA LYS A 48 9.00 18.33 -14.14
C LYS A 48 10.30 17.68 -13.62
N GLY A 49 10.33 17.26 -12.37
CA GLY A 49 11.38 16.41 -11.81
C GLY A 49 10.98 14.95 -11.94
N SER A 50 11.94 14.08 -12.21
CA SER A 50 11.77 12.64 -12.04
C SER A 50 11.48 12.34 -10.56
N THR A 51 10.47 11.51 -10.30
CA THR A 51 10.24 10.90 -8.99
C THR A 51 11.44 10.07 -8.55
N LYS A 52 11.61 9.90 -7.24
CA LYS A 52 12.52 8.89 -6.70
C LYS A 52 11.84 7.52 -6.82
N ALA A 53 12.63 6.46 -6.91
CA ALA A 53 12.10 5.11 -7.10
C ALA A 53 11.00 4.72 -6.09
N TYR A 54 11.13 5.12 -4.83
CA TYR A 54 10.16 4.79 -3.78
C TYR A 54 8.87 5.62 -3.81
N GLU A 55 8.82 6.65 -4.65
CA GLU A 55 7.63 7.46 -4.92
C GLU A 55 6.79 6.85 -6.05
N ASP A 56 7.26 5.76 -6.68
CA ASP A 56 6.59 5.01 -7.76
C ASP A 56 6.19 3.58 -7.32
N TYR A 57 6.09 3.37 -6.01
CA TYR A 57 5.68 2.09 -5.42
C TYR A 57 4.15 1.98 -5.38
N PHE A 58 3.54 1.79 -6.56
CA PHE A 58 2.06 1.85 -6.69
C PHE A 58 1.35 0.65 -6.07
N ILE A 59 1.62 -0.56 -6.56
CA ILE A 59 0.96 -1.79 -6.13
C ILE A 59 2.01 -2.88 -5.95
N TYR A 60 1.89 -3.65 -4.88
CA TYR A 60 2.63 -4.90 -4.66
C TYR A 60 1.63 -5.95 -4.18
N GLY A 61 1.78 -7.19 -4.64
CA GLY A 61 0.97 -8.30 -4.18
C GLY A 61 1.79 -9.57 -4.10
N ASP A 62 1.58 -10.34 -3.04
CA ASP A 62 1.99 -11.73 -2.94
C ASP A 62 0.91 -12.55 -2.22
N ASP A 63 1.21 -13.82 -1.96
CA ASP A 63 0.25 -14.72 -1.32
C ASP A 63 -0.12 -14.28 0.10
N GLU A 64 0.64 -13.39 0.74
CA GLU A 64 0.40 -12.95 2.11
C GLU A 64 -0.37 -11.63 2.16
N ARG A 65 -0.13 -10.71 1.20
CA ARG A 65 -0.66 -9.33 1.28
C ARG A 65 -0.83 -8.67 -0.09
N LEU A 66 -1.82 -7.79 -0.16
CA LEU A 66 -1.95 -6.76 -1.20
C LEU A 66 -1.60 -5.39 -0.59
N LEU A 67 -0.62 -4.70 -1.18
CA LEU A 67 -0.14 -3.39 -0.75
C LEU A 67 -0.41 -2.37 -1.86
N LEU A 68 -0.94 -1.20 -1.47
CA LEU A 68 -1.14 -0.06 -2.35
C LEU A 68 -0.46 1.16 -1.75
N GLY A 69 0.52 1.72 -2.49
CA GLY A 69 1.31 2.87 -2.08
C GLY A 69 2.44 2.50 -1.11
N GLY A 70 3.67 2.60 -1.58
CA GLY A 70 4.87 2.39 -0.77
C GLY A 70 5.60 3.69 -0.41
N SER A 71 6.64 3.50 0.40
CA SER A 71 7.57 4.55 0.86
C SER A 71 8.99 4.04 0.84
N LYS A 72 9.94 4.95 1.05
CA LYS A 72 11.32 4.62 1.42
C LYS A 72 11.37 3.78 2.70
N GLU A 73 10.54 4.12 3.69
CA GLU A 73 10.37 3.36 4.94
C GLU A 73 9.50 2.11 4.68
N PRO A 74 10.01 0.88 4.82
CA PRO A 74 9.29 -0.33 4.42
C PRO A 74 7.97 -0.62 5.12
N LEU A 75 7.76 -0.05 6.31
CA LEU A 75 6.53 -0.20 7.10
C LEU A 75 5.45 0.82 6.76
N ASN A 76 5.79 1.87 6.00
CA ASN A 76 4.86 2.91 5.59
C ASN A 76 4.19 2.50 4.27
N ILE A 77 2.96 2.01 4.39
CA ILE A 77 2.13 1.52 3.29
C ILE A 77 0.81 2.26 3.34
N GLY A 78 0.40 2.82 2.19
CA GLY A 78 -0.84 3.60 2.08
C GLY A 78 -2.06 2.76 2.45
N LEU A 79 -2.16 1.56 1.90
CA LEU A 79 -3.16 0.56 2.23
C LEU A 79 -2.57 -0.86 2.12
N CYS A 80 -2.73 -1.65 3.16
CA CYS A 80 -2.35 -3.06 3.22
C CYS A 80 -3.60 -3.89 3.50
N ILE A 81 -3.81 -4.95 2.73
CA ILE A 81 -4.85 -5.96 2.94
C ILE A 81 -4.13 -7.29 3.17
N GLN A 82 -4.47 -7.99 4.26
CA GLN A 82 -3.87 -9.30 4.59
C GLN A 82 -4.48 -10.42 3.73
N ARG A 83 -3.81 -11.58 3.69
CA ARG A 83 -4.20 -12.78 2.95
C ARG A 83 -5.65 -13.20 3.16
N ASP A 84 -6.13 -13.09 4.39
CA ASP A 84 -7.46 -13.56 4.77
C ASP A 84 -8.59 -12.59 4.39
N LEU A 85 -8.23 -11.43 3.84
CA LEU A 85 -9.15 -10.35 3.46
C LEU A 85 -10.02 -9.83 4.61
N ASN A 86 -9.69 -10.15 5.86
CA ASN A 86 -10.42 -9.72 7.05
C ASN A 86 -9.71 -8.58 7.77
N GLU A 87 -8.39 -8.47 7.62
CA GLU A 87 -7.60 -7.45 8.30
C GLU A 87 -6.88 -6.56 7.30
N GLY A 88 -6.85 -5.27 7.64
CA GLY A 88 -6.09 -4.30 6.88
C GLY A 88 -5.36 -3.31 7.77
N SER A 89 -4.42 -2.60 7.15
CA SER A 89 -3.78 -1.45 7.78
C SER A 89 -3.53 -0.32 6.81
N THR A 90 -3.40 0.89 7.35
CA THR A 90 -3.16 2.11 6.57
C THR A 90 -2.25 3.06 7.33
N ARG A 91 -1.24 3.57 6.62
CA ARG A 91 -0.32 4.60 7.09
C ARG A 91 -0.15 5.66 6.03
N GLN A 92 0.62 6.68 6.36
CA GLN A 92 1.13 7.59 5.36
C GLN A 92 2.06 6.85 4.38
N CYS A 93 2.13 7.28 3.12
CA CYS A 93 3.14 6.80 2.19
C CYS A 93 3.67 7.89 1.25
N ASP A 94 4.86 7.66 0.68
CA ASP A 94 5.57 8.64 -0.16
C ASP A 94 4.97 8.68 -1.57
N THR A 95 4.39 7.57 -2.04
CA THR A 95 3.80 7.44 -3.38
C THR A 95 2.59 8.39 -3.56
N TYR A 96 1.74 8.51 -2.55
CA TYR A 96 0.48 9.28 -2.63
C TYR A 96 0.42 10.48 -1.67
N ALA A 97 1.41 10.61 -0.77
CA ALA A 97 1.40 11.59 0.32
C ALA A 97 0.10 11.59 1.14
N ASN A 98 -0.52 10.42 1.31
CA ASN A 98 -1.75 10.27 2.07
C ASN A 98 -1.48 10.30 3.57
N LYS A 99 -2.51 10.62 4.35
CA LYS A 99 -2.58 10.29 5.79
C LYS A 99 -3.21 8.88 5.94
N PRO A 100 -3.17 8.25 7.13
CA PRO A 100 -3.97 7.04 7.37
C PRO A 100 -5.40 7.21 6.87
N LEU A 101 -5.90 6.22 6.13
CA LEU A 101 -7.20 6.27 5.43
C LEU A 101 -8.40 5.97 6.35
N SER A 102 -8.14 5.50 7.56
CA SER A 102 -9.13 5.21 8.60
C SER A 102 -8.72 5.87 9.92
N SER A 103 -9.65 5.92 10.87
CA SER A 103 -9.41 6.47 12.22
C SER A 103 -8.31 5.75 12.98
N ASN A 104 -8.15 4.45 12.74
CA ASN A 104 -7.09 3.61 13.30
C ASN A 104 -6.19 3.10 12.18
N GLU A 105 -4.90 2.91 12.46
CA GLU A 105 -3.97 2.32 11.48
C GLU A 105 -4.29 0.86 11.15
N HIS A 106 -4.94 0.13 12.05
CA HIS A 106 -5.36 -1.26 11.84
C HIS A 106 -6.88 -1.33 11.89
N PHE A 107 -7.49 -2.10 10.99
CA PHE A 107 -8.93 -2.20 10.88
C PHE A 107 -9.37 -3.60 10.43
N GLN A 108 -10.60 -3.95 10.79
CA GLN A 108 -11.29 -5.12 10.28
C GLN A 108 -12.04 -4.75 9.01
N ILE A 109 -12.01 -5.63 8.03
CA ILE A 109 -12.66 -5.50 6.74
C ILE A 109 -13.99 -6.24 6.83
N MET A 110 -15.07 -5.49 6.62
CA MET A 110 -16.42 -6.07 6.60
C MET A 110 -16.78 -6.62 5.22
N GLU A 111 -16.33 -5.93 4.17
CA GLU A 111 -16.63 -6.26 2.78
C GLU A 111 -15.55 -5.67 1.87
N ILE A 112 -15.25 -6.37 0.76
CA ILE A 112 -14.38 -5.88 -0.31
C ILE A 112 -15.14 -6.01 -1.63
N GLU A 113 -15.25 -4.89 -2.34
CA GLU A 113 -15.81 -4.85 -3.68
C GLU A 113 -14.71 -4.47 -4.69
N VAL A 114 -14.69 -5.14 -5.84
CA VAL A 114 -13.79 -4.84 -6.95
C VAL A 114 -14.60 -4.56 -8.19
N PHE A 115 -14.50 -3.33 -8.70
CA PHE A 115 -15.25 -2.88 -9.87
C PHE A 115 -14.33 -2.78 -11.09
N GLY A 116 -14.78 -3.34 -12.20
CA GLY A 116 -14.15 -3.22 -13.51
C GLY A 116 -15.01 -2.41 -14.49
N PHE A 117 -14.37 -1.86 -15.52
CA PHE A 117 -15.07 -1.19 -16.62
C PHE A 117 -15.06 -2.09 -17.85
N THR A 118 -16.22 -2.31 -18.47
CA THR A 118 -16.29 -2.92 -19.81
C THR A 118 -16.31 -1.82 -20.86
N ARG A 119 -15.74 -2.10 -22.03
CA ARG A 119 -15.88 -1.23 -23.21
C ARG A 119 -17.13 -1.58 -23.98
#